data_AF-A0AAD5XEJ7-F1
#
_entry.id   AF-A0AAD5XEJ7-F1
#
_cell.length_a   1.000
_cell.length_b   1.000
_cell.length_c   1.000
_cell.angle_alpha   90.00
_cell.angle_beta   90.00
_cell.angle_gamma   90.00
#
_symmetry.space_group_name_H-M   'P 1'
#
loop_
_entity.id
_entity.type
_entity.pdbx_description
1 polymer ?
#
loop_
_entity_poly.entity_id
_entity_poly.type
_entity_poly.pdbx_seq_one_letter_code
_entity_poly.pdbx_strand_id
1 'polypeptide(L)'
;MKTVEVLATSASLVASSAAAESFGDIIKMLLEGPSSIARRRDVVTVSRSLVECLVEMILVFEDLGDKDSVKNAFVLLNQFARVIPEFLLPHVKMLHAYLRSSTTPNQQQASVTEDDKNARLNEERITAAVVSILGLVIPHSVDPDLNLMAAIEGDLLILLSRRSLT
;
A
#
# COMPACT_ATOMS: atom_id res chain seq x y z
N MET A 1 -20.07 -16.03 24.00
CA MET A 1 -18.74 -15.38 24.08
C MET A 1 -18.03 -15.22 22.72
N LYS A 2 -18.68 -15.40 21.56
CA LYS A 2 -18.05 -15.19 20.23
C LYS A 2 -18.28 -13.81 19.60
N THR A 3 -19.24 -13.04 20.11
CA THR A 3 -19.61 -11.72 19.55
C THR A 3 -18.69 -10.58 19.99
N VAL A 4 -17.90 -10.75 21.05
CA VAL A 4 -17.03 -9.70 21.59
C VAL A 4 -15.67 -9.63 20.85
N GLU A 5 -15.16 -10.76 20.37
CA GLU A 5 -13.87 -10.80 19.64
C GLU A 5 -13.94 -10.16 18.25
N VAL A 6 -15.07 -10.32 17.54
CA VAL A 6 -15.29 -9.71 16.20
C VAL A 6 -15.35 -8.18 16.29
N LEU A 7 -15.90 -7.64 17.39
CA LEU A 7 -15.94 -6.19 17.63
C LEU A 7 -14.57 -5.62 17.98
N ALA A 8 -13.72 -6.36 18.71
CA ALA A 8 -12.38 -5.92 19.09
C ALA A 8 -11.40 -5.89 17.89
N THR A 9 -11.47 -6.87 16.99
CA THR A 9 -10.68 -6.86 15.74
C THR A 9 -11.12 -5.72 14.83
N SER A 10 -12.42 -5.50 14.70
CA SER A 10 -12.97 -4.36 13.93
C SER A 10 -12.52 -3.01 14.50
N ALA A 11 -12.55 -2.84 15.82
CA ALA A 11 -12.17 -1.58 16.48
C ALA A 11 -10.65 -1.30 16.41
N SER A 12 -9.81 -2.33 16.56
CA SER A 12 -8.35 -2.23 16.40
C SER A 12 -7.96 -1.85 14.96
N LEU A 13 -8.66 -2.42 13.97
CA LEU A 13 -8.44 -2.14 12.55
C LEU A 13 -8.90 -0.75 12.13
N VAL A 14 -10.03 -0.27 12.65
CA VAL A 14 -10.51 1.11 12.43
C VAL A 14 -9.56 2.13 13.08
N ALA A 15 -9.02 1.81 14.27
CA ALA A 15 -8.03 2.67 14.94
C ALA A 15 -6.72 2.77 14.15
N SER A 16 -6.23 1.67 13.55
CA SER A 16 -5.03 1.67 12.71
C SER A 16 -5.22 2.45 11.40
N SER A 17 -6.38 2.33 10.75
CA SER A 17 -6.71 3.09 9.53
C SER A 17 -6.87 4.58 9.80
N ALA A 18 -7.59 4.96 10.87
CA ALA A 18 -7.79 6.36 11.25
C ALA A 18 -6.47 7.02 11.70
N ALA A 19 -5.62 6.29 12.44
CA ALA A 19 -4.29 6.77 12.79
C ALA A 19 -3.41 6.97 11.55
N ALA A 20 -3.45 6.04 10.58
CA ALA A 20 -2.71 6.20 9.32
C ALA A 20 -3.22 7.39 8.50
N GLU A 21 -4.53 7.60 8.40
CA GLU A 21 -5.09 8.77 7.71
C GLU A 21 -4.64 10.09 8.38
N SER A 22 -4.66 10.15 9.71
CA SER A 22 -4.18 11.32 10.45
C SER A 22 -2.70 11.60 10.21
N PHE A 23 -1.88 10.58 9.94
CA PHE A 23 -0.47 10.75 9.61
C PHE A 23 -0.28 11.44 8.25
N GLY A 24 -1.07 11.06 7.23
CA GLY A 24 -1.06 11.73 5.93
C GLY A 24 -1.44 13.21 6.04
N ASP A 25 -2.47 13.52 6.83
CA ASP A 25 -2.91 14.90 7.08
C ASP A 25 -1.83 15.74 7.79
N ILE A 26 -1.09 15.15 8.74
CA ILE A 26 0.03 15.81 9.41
C ILE A 26 1.13 16.17 8.40
N ILE A 27 1.54 15.24 7.53
CA ILE A 27 2.56 15.51 6.51
C ILE A 27 2.08 16.62 5.58
N LYS A 28 0.84 16.53 5.11
CA LYS A 28 0.23 17.54 4.24
C LYS A 28 0.24 18.93 4.89
N MET A 29 -0.19 19.02 6.15
CA MET A 29 -0.17 20.27 6.91
C MET A 29 1.25 20.83 7.07
N LEU A 30 2.26 19.98 7.28
CA LEU A 30 3.64 20.42 7.41
C LEU A 30 4.21 20.99 6.11
N LEU A 31 3.79 20.45 4.96
CA LEU A 31 4.22 20.88 3.63
C LEU A 31 3.46 22.12 3.11
N GLU A 32 2.15 22.17 3.33
CA GLU A 32 1.26 23.21 2.79
C GLU A 32 1.07 24.41 3.73
N GLY A 33 1.24 24.21 5.04
CA GLY A 33 1.04 25.24 6.06
C GLY A 33 2.00 26.43 5.94
N PRO A 34 1.80 27.51 6.72
CA PRO A 34 2.57 28.77 6.65
C PRO A 34 4.05 28.66 7.07
N SER A 35 4.58 27.43 7.12
CA SER A 35 5.98 27.08 7.35
C SER A 35 6.95 27.78 6.39
N SER A 36 8.13 28.13 6.90
CA SER A 36 9.23 28.63 6.08
C SER A 36 9.65 27.62 5.00
N ILE A 37 10.19 28.14 3.88
CA ILE A 37 10.71 27.32 2.78
C ILE A 37 11.76 26.30 3.27
N ALA A 38 12.61 26.70 4.22
CA ALA A 38 13.60 25.82 4.83
C ALA A 38 12.95 24.60 5.51
N ARG A 39 11.93 24.83 6.36
CA ARG A 39 11.20 23.75 7.03
C ARG A 39 10.51 22.82 6.04
N ARG A 40 9.90 23.37 4.98
CA ARG A 40 9.28 22.55 3.93
C ARG A 40 10.31 21.65 3.24
N ARG A 41 11.49 22.18 2.93
CA ARG A 41 12.61 21.38 2.37
C ARG A 41 13.04 20.25 3.32
N ASP A 42 13.15 20.53 4.61
CA ASP A 42 13.52 19.51 5.59
C ASP A 42 12.48 18.39 5.69
N VAL A 43 11.19 18.74 5.70
CA VAL A 43 10.08 17.78 5.69
C VAL A 43 10.10 16.92 4.43
N VAL A 44 10.36 17.52 3.26
CA VAL A 44 10.53 16.80 1.97
C VAL A 44 11.70 15.81 2.07
N THR A 45 12.86 16.24 2.58
CA THR A 45 14.04 15.37 2.74
C THR A 45 13.75 14.19 3.67
N VAL A 46 13.19 14.45 4.86
CA VAL A 46 12.86 13.42 5.83
C VAL A 46 11.81 12.45 5.27
N SER A 47 10.77 12.98 4.61
CA SER A 47 9.71 12.16 4.02
C SER A 47 10.25 11.24 2.93
N ARG A 48 11.21 11.70 2.11
CA ARG A 48 11.89 10.84 1.12
C ARG A 48 12.64 9.70 1.80
N SER A 49 13.45 10.00 2.83
CA SER A 49 14.18 8.96 3.56
C SER A 49 13.25 7.95 4.25
N LEU A 50 12.11 8.41 4.75
CA LEU A 50 11.10 7.52 5.33
C LEU A 50 10.45 6.61 4.29
N VAL A 51 10.15 7.13 3.09
CA VAL A 51 9.63 6.29 1.98
C VAL A 51 10.64 5.21 1.61
N GLU A 52 11.91 5.56 1.38
CA GLU A 52 12.96 4.57 1.08
C GLU A 52 13.10 3.52 2.19
N CYS A 53 13.11 3.97 3.46
CA CYS A 53 13.18 3.06 4.60
C CYS A 53 11.97 2.12 4.67
N LEU A 54 10.75 2.60 4.42
CA LEU A 54 9.55 1.75 4.38
C LEU A 54 9.61 0.72 3.26
N VAL A 55 10.12 1.11 2.08
CA VAL A 55 10.32 0.21 0.95
C VAL A 55 11.32 -0.90 1.28
N GLU A 56 12.46 -0.56 1.89
CA GLU A 56 13.44 -1.55 2.34
C GLU A 56 12.86 -2.48 3.42
N MET A 57 12.13 -1.92 4.39
CA MET A 57 11.51 -2.69 5.47
C MET A 57 10.45 -3.66 4.96
N ILE A 58 9.72 -3.34 3.89
CA ILE A 58 8.79 -4.28 3.25
C ILE A 58 9.51 -5.55 2.83
N LEU A 59 10.67 -5.44 2.18
CA LEU A 59 11.48 -6.59 1.77
C LEU A 59 11.94 -7.41 2.99
N VAL A 60 12.39 -6.74 4.05
CA VAL A 60 12.80 -7.39 5.31
C VAL A 60 11.63 -8.14 5.96
N PHE A 61 10.44 -7.55 6.00
CA PHE A 61 9.26 -8.20 6.58
C PHE A 61 8.80 -9.40 5.75
N GLU A 62 8.98 -9.38 4.43
CA GLU A 62 8.73 -10.54 3.58
C GLU A 62 9.68 -11.70 3.89
N ASP A 63 10.98 -11.42 4.04
CA ASP A 63 11.98 -12.43 4.40
C ASP A 63 11.67 -13.08 5.76
N LEU A 64 11.07 -12.31 6.68
CA LEU A 64 10.63 -12.78 8.00
C LEU A 64 9.25 -13.45 7.98
N GLY A 65 8.51 -13.39 6.86
CA GLY A 65 7.14 -13.91 6.74
C GLY A 65 6.08 -13.09 7.47
N ASP A 66 6.39 -11.86 7.90
CA ASP A 66 5.48 -10.99 8.66
C ASP A 66 4.54 -10.20 7.72
N LYS A 67 3.47 -10.86 7.28
CA LYS A 67 2.47 -10.27 6.38
C LYS A 67 1.70 -9.10 6.98
N ASP A 68 1.56 -9.03 8.30
CA ASP A 68 0.88 -7.92 8.97
C ASP A 68 1.71 -6.65 8.89
N SER A 69 3.02 -6.75 9.12
CA SER A 69 3.95 -5.63 8.98
C SER A 69 4.07 -5.16 7.53
N VAL A 70 4.10 -6.09 6.55
CA VAL A 70 4.04 -5.75 5.11
C VAL A 70 2.78 -4.93 4.80
N LYS A 71 1.61 -5.40 5.23
CA LYS A 71 0.35 -4.69 5.06
C LYS A 71 0.40 -3.29 5.68
N ASN A 72 0.86 -3.17 6.92
CA ASN A 72 0.93 -1.89 7.61
C ASN A 72 1.87 -0.91 6.91
N ALA A 73 3.01 -1.40 6.39
CA ALA A 73 3.93 -0.60 5.60
C ALA A 73 3.27 -0.09 4.30
N PHE A 74 2.53 -0.93 3.58
CA PHE A 74 1.76 -0.49 2.41
C PHE A 74 0.67 0.54 2.73
N VAL A 75 0.00 0.39 3.88
CA VAL A 75 -0.98 1.38 4.35
C VAL A 75 -0.31 2.74 4.59
N LEU A 76 0.89 2.76 5.18
CA LEU A 76 1.67 3.99 5.39
C LEU A 76 2.18 4.57 4.06
N LEU A 77 2.71 3.74 3.15
CA LEU A 77 3.13 4.18 1.82
C LEU A 77 1.96 4.81 1.03
N ASN A 78 0.74 4.30 1.19
CA ASN A 78 -0.45 4.90 0.58
C ASN A 78 -0.73 6.32 1.10
N GLN A 79 -0.37 6.64 2.35
CA GLN A 79 -0.49 8.00 2.87
C GLN A 79 0.54 8.92 2.24
N PHE A 80 1.79 8.47 2.06
CA PHE A 80 2.80 9.21 1.32
C PHE A 80 2.36 9.43 -0.15
N ALA A 81 1.79 8.42 -0.80
CA ALA A 81 1.30 8.52 -2.18
C ALA A 81 0.23 9.60 -2.36
N ARG A 82 -0.61 9.84 -1.34
CA ARG A 82 -1.65 10.88 -1.36
C ARG A 82 -1.10 12.30 -1.25
N VAL A 83 0.07 12.47 -0.64
CA VAL A 83 0.62 13.79 -0.28
C VAL A 83 1.81 14.16 -1.16
N ILE A 84 2.70 13.21 -1.44
CA ILE A 84 3.92 13.38 -2.25
C ILE A 84 4.12 12.14 -3.16
N PRO A 85 3.22 11.91 -4.13
CA PRO A 85 3.27 10.74 -5.01
C PRO A 85 4.61 10.59 -5.76
N GLU A 86 5.31 11.69 -6.02
CA GLU A 86 6.59 11.70 -6.75
C GLU A 86 7.67 10.85 -6.09
N PHE A 87 7.61 10.64 -4.78
CA PHE A 87 8.60 9.83 -4.06
C PHE A 87 8.46 8.34 -4.33
N LEU A 88 7.32 7.90 -4.84
CA LEU A 88 7.04 6.49 -5.16
C LEU A 88 7.24 6.18 -6.65
N LEU A 89 7.56 7.16 -7.49
CA LEU A 89 7.87 6.95 -8.91
C LEU A 89 8.98 5.91 -9.15
N PRO A 90 10.11 5.91 -8.41
CA PRO A 90 11.16 4.89 -8.58
C PRO A 90 10.68 3.48 -8.23
N HIS A 91 9.60 3.37 -7.46
CA HIS A 91 9.11 2.15 -6.82
C HIS A 91 7.96 1.48 -7.57
N VAL A 92 7.53 2.02 -8.71
CA VAL A 92 6.42 1.50 -9.53
C VAL A 92 6.64 0.04 -9.94
N LYS A 93 7.87 -0.37 -10.27
CA LYS A 93 8.17 -1.76 -10.64
C LYS A 93 7.98 -2.73 -9.48
N MET A 94 8.39 -2.35 -8.28
CA MET A 94 8.14 -3.14 -7.07
C MET A 94 6.64 -3.23 -6.81
N LEU A 95 5.92 -2.10 -6.86
CA LEU A 95 4.46 -2.07 -6.69
C LEU A 95 3.74 -2.98 -7.70
N HIS A 96 4.17 -2.96 -8.96
CA HIS A 96 3.66 -3.84 -10.01
C HIS A 96 3.90 -5.32 -9.69
N ALA A 97 5.03 -5.70 -9.09
CA ALA A 97 5.29 -7.08 -8.68
C ALA A 97 4.26 -7.60 -7.66
N TYR A 98 3.84 -6.76 -6.70
CA TYR A 98 2.76 -7.09 -5.75
C TYR A 98 1.39 -7.18 -6.42
N LEU A 99 1.12 -6.32 -7.40
CA LEU A 99 -0.10 -6.42 -8.19
C LEU A 99 -0.13 -7.76 -8.93
N ARG A 100 0.97 -8.12 -9.58
CA ARG A 100 1.09 -9.34 -10.37
C ARG A 100 0.96 -10.61 -9.52
N SER A 101 1.56 -10.66 -8.32
CA SER A 101 1.44 -11.84 -7.45
C SER A 101 -0.02 -12.16 -7.10
N SER A 102 -0.85 -11.13 -6.89
CA SER A 102 -2.29 -11.28 -6.64
C SER A 102 -3.09 -11.79 -7.86
N THR A 103 -2.56 -11.64 -9.07
CA THR A 103 -3.20 -12.13 -10.32
C THR A 103 -2.81 -13.56 -10.68
N THR A 104 -1.79 -14.15 -10.06
CA THR A 104 -1.43 -15.54 -10.39
C THR A 104 -2.42 -16.56 -9.80
N PRO A 105 -2.92 -17.56 -10.56
CA PRO A 105 -3.99 -18.47 -10.11
C PRO A 105 -3.62 -19.47 -8.99
N ASN A 106 -2.40 -19.47 -8.47
CA ASN A 106 -1.79 -20.67 -7.89
C ASN A 106 -1.87 -20.85 -6.35
N GLN A 107 -2.60 -20.02 -5.60
CA GLN A 107 -2.56 -20.08 -4.13
C GLN A 107 -3.89 -20.29 -3.39
N GLN A 108 -5.02 -20.50 -4.08
CA GLN A 108 -6.34 -20.50 -3.42
C GLN A 108 -6.97 -21.87 -3.14
N GLN A 109 -6.23 -22.98 -3.24
CA GLN A 109 -6.80 -24.33 -3.03
C GLN A 109 -5.92 -25.23 -2.16
N ALA A 110 -5.86 -24.95 -0.86
CA ALA A 110 -5.58 -25.97 0.16
C ALA A 110 -6.30 -25.59 1.47
N SER A 111 -7.01 -26.57 2.05
CA SER A 111 -7.68 -26.60 3.37
C SER A 111 -7.75 -25.29 4.18
N VAL A 112 -8.95 -24.69 4.26
CA VAL A 112 -9.22 -23.45 5.00
C VAL A 112 -9.07 -23.65 6.52
N THR A 113 -7.96 -23.17 7.08
CA THR A 113 -7.82 -22.87 8.51
C THR A 113 -8.20 -21.39 8.78
N GLU A 114 -8.46 -21.00 10.04
CA GLU A 114 -8.72 -19.57 10.35
C GLU A 114 -7.51 -18.69 10.05
N ASP A 115 -6.29 -19.24 10.14
CA ASP A 115 -5.05 -18.54 9.78
C ASP A 115 -5.00 -18.21 8.27
N ASP A 116 -5.51 -19.10 7.41
CA ASP A 116 -5.59 -18.85 5.96
C ASP A 116 -6.56 -17.70 5.61
N LYS A 117 -7.60 -17.50 6.42
CA LYS A 117 -8.57 -16.41 6.22
C LYS A 117 -7.93 -15.05 6.50
N ASN A 118 -7.14 -14.95 7.56
CA ASN A 118 -6.44 -13.71 7.90
C ASN A 118 -5.34 -13.39 6.88
N ALA A 119 -4.59 -14.40 6.42
CA ALA A 119 -3.60 -14.24 5.37
C ALA A 119 -4.23 -13.70 4.08
N ARG A 120 -5.35 -14.28 3.64
CA ARG A 120 -6.08 -13.81 2.45
C ARG A 120 -6.59 -12.37 2.59
N LEU A 121 -7.14 -12.00 3.75
CA LEU A 121 -7.58 -10.62 4.01
C LEU A 121 -6.40 -9.63 3.97
N ASN A 122 -5.23 -10.03 4.45
CA ASN A 122 -4.03 -9.21 4.39
C ASN A 122 -3.56 -9.02 2.93
N GLU A 123 -3.56 -10.08 2.12
CA GLU A 123 -3.23 -9.99 0.69
C GLU A 123 -4.20 -9.10 -0.08
N GLU A 124 -5.51 -9.20 0.17
CA GLU A 124 -6.52 -8.33 -0.44
C GLU A 124 -6.28 -6.85 -0.07
N ARG A 125 -5.86 -6.58 1.17
CA ARG A 125 -5.54 -5.22 1.63
C ARG A 125 -4.25 -4.68 1.04
N ILE A 126 -3.21 -5.51 0.95
CA ILE A 126 -1.96 -5.16 0.26
C ILE A 126 -2.27 -4.82 -1.19
N THR A 127 -3.04 -5.67 -1.87
CA THR A 127 -3.45 -5.47 -3.26
C THR A 127 -4.22 -4.15 -3.43
N ALA A 128 -5.21 -3.88 -2.56
CA ALA A 128 -5.96 -2.64 -2.61
C ALA A 128 -5.09 -1.39 -2.37
N ALA A 129 -4.14 -1.46 -1.43
CA ALA A 129 -3.20 -0.38 -1.17
C ALA A 129 -2.27 -0.15 -2.39
N VAL A 130 -1.74 -1.21 -2.99
CA VAL A 130 -0.90 -1.14 -4.19
C VAL A 130 -1.65 -0.51 -5.37
N VAL A 131 -2.88 -0.94 -5.64
CA VAL A 131 -3.72 -0.35 -6.70
C VAL A 131 -3.95 1.15 -6.44
N SER A 132 -4.27 1.52 -5.18
CA SER A 132 -4.45 2.91 -4.78
C SER A 132 -3.17 3.74 -5.00
N ILE A 133 -2.02 3.22 -4.58
CA ILE A 133 -0.71 3.89 -4.77
C ILE A 133 -0.43 4.06 -6.26
N LEU A 134 -0.54 3.01 -7.07
CA LEU A 134 -0.29 3.08 -8.51
C LEU A 134 -1.19 4.12 -9.19
N GLY A 135 -2.47 4.18 -8.83
CA GLY A 135 -3.41 5.17 -9.35
C GLY A 135 -3.07 6.61 -9.00
N LEU A 136 -2.40 6.85 -7.86
CA LEU A 136 -1.94 8.17 -7.43
C LEU A 136 -0.57 8.54 -8.04
N VAL A 137 0.32 7.56 -8.21
CA VAL A 137 1.71 7.80 -8.60
C VAL A 137 1.89 7.90 -10.11
N ILE A 138 1.22 7.03 -10.90
CA ILE A 138 1.38 6.99 -12.36
C ILE A 138 1.12 8.35 -13.04
N PRO A 139 0.06 9.11 -12.68
CA PRO A 139 -0.20 10.42 -13.29
C PRO A 139 0.92 11.45 -13.12
N HIS A 140 1.83 11.26 -12.15
CA HIS A 140 2.97 12.15 -11.90
C HIS A 140 4.24 11.75 -12.68
N SER A 141 4.20 10.69 -13.48
CA SER A 141 5.33 10.25 -14.32
C SER A 141 5.55 11.21 -15.49
N VAL A 142 6.75 11.81 -15.58
CA VAL A 142 7.11 12.73 -16.67
C VAL A 142 7.39 11.99 -17.99
N ASP A 143 7.81 10.71 -17.93
CA ASP A 143 8.02 9.84 -19.09
C ASP A 143 7.75 8.37 -18.68
N PRO A 144 6.47 7.93 -18.65
CA PRO A 144 6.14 6.58 -18.20
C PRO A 144 6.62 5.53 -19.19
N ASP A 145 7.20 4.43 -18.68
CA ASP A 145 7.52 3.25 -19.47
C ASP A 145 6.21 2.60 -19.97
N LEU A 146 5.88 2.80 -21.24
CA LEU A 146 4.62 2.33 -21.84
C LEU A 146 4.46 0.82 -21.78
N ASN A 147 5.56 0.04 -21.79
CA ASN A 147 5.49 -1.40 -21.64
C ASN A 147 5.08 -1.79 -20.23
N LEU A 148 5.64 -1.09 -19.23
CA LEU A 148 5.24 -1.27 -17.83
C LEU A 148 3.79 -0.84 -17.60
N MET A 149 3.35 0.28 -18.19
CA MET A 149 1.97 0.75 -18.07
C MET A 149 0.97 -0.25 -18.68
N ALA A 150 1.26 -0.79 -19.87
CA ALA A 150 0.43 -1.81 -20.50
C ALA A 150 0.37 -3.10 -19.67
N ALA A 151 1.48 -3.49 -19.02
CA ALA A 151 1.51 -4.64 -18.13
C ALA A 151 0.66 -4.42 -16.87
N ILE A 152 0.76 -3.24 -16.25
CA ILE A 152 -0.07 -2.85 -15.11
C ILE A 152 -1.55 -2.85 -15.49
N GLU A 153 -1.91 -2.27 -16.64
CA GLU A 153 -3.28 -2.27 -17.16
C GLU A 153 -3.81 -3.70 -17.33
N GLY A 154 -3.02 -4.59 -17.95
CA GLY A 154 -3.37 -6.00 -18.13
C GLY A 154 -3.65 -6.71 -16.80
N ASP A 155 -2.79 -6.52 -15.81
CA ASP A 155 -2.96 -7.12 -14.48
C ASP A 155 -4.19 -6.55 -13.74
N LEU A 156 -4.47 -5.25 -13.87
CA LEU A 156 -5.68 -4.62 -13.32
C LEU A 156 -6.96 -5.19 -13.96
N LEU A 157 -6.98 -5.39 -15.28
CA LEU A 157 -8.12 -5.99 -15.98
C LEU A 157 -8.37 -7.44 -15.51
N ILE A 158 -7.31 -8.22 -15.29
CA ILE A 158 -7.42 -9.56 -14.71
C ILE A 158 -8.03 -9.49 -13.31
N LEU A 159 -7.58 -8.58 -12.44
CA LEU A 159 -8.16 -8.41 -11.11
C LEU A 159 -9.65 -8.04 -11.15
N LEU A 160 -10.03 -7.10 -12.02
CA LEU A 160 -11.42 -6.69 -12.20
C LEU A 160 -12.30 -7.85 -12.67
N SER A 161 -11.81 -8.67 -13.62
CA SER A 161 -12.55 -9.83 -14.13
C SER A 161 -12.86 -10.86 -13.04
N ARG A 162 -11.96 -11.03 -12.06
CA ARG A 162 -12.16 -11.94 -10.92
C ARG A 162 -13.15 -11.40 -9.91
N ARG A 163 -13.21 -10.08 -9.73
CA ARG A 163 -14.11 -9.41 -8.77
C ARG A 163 -15.52 -9.22 -9.30
N SER A 164 -15.70 -9.13 -10.62
CA SER A 164 -17.02 -8.96 -11.26
C SER A 164 -17.84 -10.26 -11.32
N LEU A 165 -17.27 -11.42 -10.96
CA LEU A 165 -17.91 -12.74 -10.99
C LEU A 165 -18.46 -13.21 -9.63
N THR A 166 -18.46 -12.34 -8.62
CA THR A 166 -19.05 -12.55 -7.29
C THR A 166 -20.16 -11.53 -7.04
#